data_AF-A0A1T4U7Y5-F1
#
_entry.id   AF-A0A1T4U7Y5-F1
#
_cell.length_a   1.000
_cell.length_b   1.000
_cell.length_c   1.000
_cell.angle_alpha   90.00
_cell.angle_beta   90.00
_cell.angle_gamma   90.00
#
_symmetry.space_group_name_H-M   'P 1'
#
loop_
_entity.id
_entity.type
_entity.pdbx_description
1 polymer ?
#
loop_
_entity_poly.entity_id
_entity_poly.type
_entity_poly.pdbx_seq_one_letter_code
_entity_poly.pdbx_strand_id
1 'polypeptide(L)' 'MRIPQKIAIGLSSGLLIGSVASVLPTVQFWCFVIGLTLLNYVIITQKTNA' A
#
# COMPACT_ATOMS: atom_id res chain seq x y z
N MET A 1 11.28 -5.78 15.24
CA MET A 1 10.61 -6.44 14.09
C MET A 1 11.57 -7.49 13.53
N ARG A 2 11.20 -8.78 13.50
CA ARG A 2 12.13 -9.83 13.01
C ARG A 2 12.23 -9.74 11.48
N ILE A 3 13.43 -9.94 10.93
CA ILE A 3 13.74 -9.94 9.48
C ILE A 3 12.66 -10.64 8.61
N PRO A 4 12.15 -11.84 8.96
CA PRO A 4 11.09 -12.50 8.19
C PRO A 4 9.78 -11.70 8.11
N GLN A 5 9.42 -10.93 9.14
CA GLN A 5 8.20 -10.12 9.14
C GLN A 5 8.33 -8.94 8.16
N LYS A 6 9.51 -8.33 8.08
CA LYS A 6 9.77 -7.22 7.15
C LYS A 6 9.67 -7.69 5.69
N ILE A 7 10.14 -8.89 5.41
CA ILE A 7 10.04 -9.52 4.08
C ILE A 7 8.59 -9.91 3.77
N ALA A 8 7.88 -10.53 4.72
CA ALA A 8 6.48 -10.91 4.55
C ALA A 8 5.56 -9.70 4.28
N ILE A 9 5.80 -8.57 4.95
CA ILE A 9 5.06 -7.33 4.72
C ILE A 9 5.37 -6.74 3.34
N GLY A 10 6.64 -6.72 2.94
CA GLY A 10 7.04 -6.27 1.60
C GLY A 10 6.44 -7.13 0.48
N LEU A 11 6.46 -8.45 0.64
CA LEU A 11 5.88 -9.40 -0.31
C LEU A 11 4.35 -9.26 -0.40
N SER A 12 3.66 -9.18 0.74
CA SER A 12 2.20 -9.01 0.79
C SER A 12 1.77 -7.72 0.10
N SER A 13 2.45 -6.60 0.39
CA SER A 13 2.14 -5.31 -0.22
C SER A 13 2.41 -5.32 -1.74
N GLY A 14 3.51 -5.93 -2.18
CA GLY A 14 3.85 -6.06 -3.60
C GLY A 14 2.88 -6.97 -4.37
N LEU A 15 2.41 -8.07 -3.76
CA LEU A 15 1.42 -8.97 -4.37
C LEU A 15 0.06 -8.30 -4.54
N LEU A 16 -0.38 -7.52 -3.56
CA LEU A 16 -1.63 -6.77 -3.64
C LEU A 16 -1.56 -5.72 -4.77
N ILE A 17 -0.45 -4.98 -4.88
CA ILE A 17 -0.24 -3.99 -5.94
C ILE A 17 -0.14 -4.66 -7.31
N GLY A 18 0.60 -5.78 -7.41
CA GLY A 18 0.74 -6.55 -8.65
C GLY A 18 -0.57 -7.16 -9.14
N SER A 19 -1.43 -7.62 -8.22
CA SER A 19 -2.78 -8.08 -8.54
C SER A 19 -3.62 -6.96 -9.17
N VAL A 20 -3.59 -5.75 -8.61
CA VAL A 20 -4.35 -4.60 -9.12
C VAL A 20 -3.76 -4.05 -10.42
N ALA A 21 -2.44 -4.15 -10.61
CA ALA A 21 -1.75 -3.71 -11.83
C ALA A 21 -2.19 -4.47 -13.09
N SER A 22 -2.61 -5.74 -12.95
CA SER A 22 -3.04 -6.56 -14.10
C SER A 22 -4.46 -6.25 -14.58
N VAL A 23 -5.30 -5.63 -13.75
CA VAL A 23 -6.71 -5.36 -14.05
C VAL A 23 -7.01 -3.90 -14.31
N LEU A 24 -6.17 -2.97 -13.85
CA LEU A 24 -6.40 -1.53 -14.02
C LEU A 24 -5.56 -0.92 -15.15
N PRO A 25 -6.14 -0.05 -15.98
CA PRO A 25 -5.41 0.84 -16.89
C PRO A 25 -4.32 1.63 -16.15
N THR A 26 -3.20 1.93 -16.80
CA THR A 26 -2.03 2.58 -16.20
C THR A 26 -2.38 3.84 -15.38
N VAL A 27 -3.25 4.70 -15.89
CA VAL A 27 -3.68 5.93 -15.17
C VAL A 27 -4.45 5.60 -13.88
N GLN A 28 -5.26 4.55 -13.92
CA GLN A 28 -6.07 4.10 -12.80
C GLN A 28 -5.22 3.39 -11.74
N PHE A 29 -4.17 2.69 -12.17
CA PHE A 29 -3.15 2.13 -11.28
C PHE A 29 -2.40 3.23 -10.50
N TRP A 30 -1.97 4.30 -11.18
CA TRP A 30 -1.34 5.45 -10.52
C TRP A 30 -2.27 6.10 -9.49
N CYS A 31 -3.56 6.25 -9.82
CA CYS A 31 -4.57 6.77 -8.90
C CYS A 31 -4.74 5.86 -7.67
N PHE A 32 -4.69 4.54 -7.85
CA PHE A 32 -4.76 3.57 -6.76
C PHE A 32 -3.56 3.68 -5.80
N VAL A 33 -2.34 3.82 -6.34
CA VAL A 33 -1.11 4.00 -5.53
C VAL A 33 -1.15 5.31 -4.74
N ILE A 34 -1.58 6.42 -5.37
CA ILE A 34 -1.74 7.71 -4.70
C ILE A 34 -2.81 7.62 -3.60
N GLY A 35 -3.94 6.96 -3.88
CA GLY A 35 -5.00 6.72 -2.91
C GLY A 35 -4.55 5.90 -1.70
N LEU A 36 -3.79 4.83 -1.92
CA LEU A 36 -3.17 4.03 -0.85
C LEU A 36 -2.20 4.86 0.01
N THR A 37 -1.43 5.75 -0.63
CA THR A 37 -0.49 6.64 0.06
C THR A 37 -1.22 7.64 0.94
N LEU A 38 -2.28 8.27 0.42
CA LEU A 38 -3.14 9.17 1.18
C LEU A 38 -3.86 8.47 2.34
N LEU A 39 -4.39 7.26 2.10
CA LEU A 39 -5.02 6.45 3.14
C LEU A 39 -4.03 6.13 4.26
N ASN A 40 -2.81 5.73 3.91
CA ASN A 40 -1.74 5.45 4.88
C ASN A 40 -1.39 6.69 5.70
N TYR A 41 -1.27 7.85 5.04
CA TYR A 41 -1.00 9.13 5.69
C TYR A 41 -2.12 9.54 6.67
N VAL A 42 -3.39 9.35 6.29
CA VAL A 42 -4.54 9.61 7.16
C VAL A 42 -4.54 8.68 8.37
N ILE A 43 -4.27 7.38 8.19
CA ILE A 43 -4.20 6.42 9.29
C ILE A 43 -3.09 6.79 10.28
N ILE A 44 -1.91 7.18 9.78
CA ILE A 44 -0.79 7.61 10.64
C ILE A 44 -1.12 8.91 11.36
N THR A 45 -1.70 9.88 10.64
CA THR A 45 -2.10 11.18 11.21
C THR A 45 -3.17 11.02 12.29
N GLN A 46 -4.21 10.21 12.03
CA GLN A 46 -5.26 9.89 13.00
C GLN A 46 -4.68 9.16 14.22
N LYS A 47 -3.76 8.21 14.01
CA LYS A 47 -3.08 7.49 15.11
C LYS A 47 -2.17 8.39 15.95
N THR A 48 -1.67 9.48 15.37
CA THR A 48 -0.81 10.45 16.08
C THR A 48 -1.64 11.46 16.89
N ASN A 49 -2.91 11.65 16.55
CA ASN A 49 -3.80 12.64 17.18
C ASN A 49 -4.84 12.03 18.14
N ALA A 50 -4.66 10.77 18.52
CA ALA A 50 -5.48 10.03 19.48
C ALA A 50 -4.60 9.56 20.65
#